data_AF-A0A7S0YXM6-F1
#
_entry.id   AF-A0A7S0YXM6-F1
#
_cell.length_a   1.000
_cell.length_b   1.000
_cell.length_c   1.000
_cell.angle_alpha   90.00
_cell.angle_beta   90.00
_cell.angle_gamma   90.00
#
_symmetry.space_group_name_H-M   'P 1'
#
loop_
_entity.id
_entity.type
_entity.pdbx_description
1 polymer ?
#
loop_
_entity_poly.entity_id
_entity_poly.type
_entity_poly.pdbx_seq_one_letter_code
_entity_poly.pdbx_strand_id
1 'polypeptide(L)'
;ALVRDRHVVVLCRLSALARRPEGRLFAQLLELLNFYVSFEINEHTGAALSRDEMLARHYNRIQLLQRHCYKAHPELMRDFSLANIGAIETRDALTQHLSKLSPDQELSLLRKLRLVPAEGDPNAPPPSPPTPPPTR
;
A
#
# COMPACT_ATOMS: atom_id res chain seq x y z
N ALA A 1 -4.73 3.92 13.50
CA ALA A 1 -3.69 4.76 12.83
C ALA A 1 -2.28 4.14 12.80
N LEU A 2 -1.54 4.04 13.93
CA LEU A 2 -0.10 3.72 13.97
C LEU A 2 0.37 2.46 13.22
N VAL A 3 -0.36 1.34 13.35
CA VAL A 3 -0.01 0.06 12.71
C VAL A 3 -0.07 0.15 11.18
N ARG A 4 -1.03 0.94 10.67
CA ARG A 4 -1.23 1.17 9.23
C ARG A 4 -0.16 2.11 8.69
N ASP A 5 0.19 3.16 9.44
CA ASP A 5 1.20 4.15 9.05
C ASP A 5 2.60 3.54 8.94
N ARG A 6 2.92 2.56 9.78
CA ARG A 6 4.20 1.83 9.75
C ARG A 6 4.24 0.66 8.76
N HIS A 7 3.20 0.46 7.96
CA HIS A 7 3.11 -0.62 6.98
C HIS A 7 3.41 -2.01 7.56
N VAL A 8 3.14 -2.23 8.86
CA VAL A 8 3.57 -3.43 9.59
C VAL A 8 3.06 -4.69 8.91
N VAL A 9 1.79 -4.68 8.48
CA VAL A 9 1.18 -5.83 7.78
C VAL A 9 1.92 -6.13 6.46
N VAL A 10 2.29 -5.10 5.69
CA VAL A 10 2.99 -5.26 4.42
C VAL A 10 4.40 -5.81 4.65
N LEU A 11 5.14 -5.23 5.60
CA LEU A 11 6.49 -5.69 5.95
C LEU A 11 6.49 -7.13 6.46
N CYS A 12 5.54 -7.48 7.33
CA CYS A 12 5.38 -8.85 7.81
C CYS A 12 5.05 -9.82 6.67
N ARG A 13 4.22 -9.43 5.69
CA ARG A 13 3.93 -10.26 4.51
C ARG A 13 5.13 -10.46 3.59
N LEU A 14 6.00 -9.45 3.49
CA LEU A 14 7.22 -9.52 2.68
C LEU A 14 8.37 -10.26 3.38
N SER A 15 8.28 -10.46 4.70
CA SER A 15 9.32 -11.12 5.49
C SER A 15 9.59 -12.57 5.03
N ALA A 16 10.84 -13.01 5.20
CA ALA A 16 11.23 -14.39 4.90
C ALA A 16 10.46 -15.42 5.75
N LEU A 17 10.02 -15.04 6.94
CA LEU A 17 9.25 -15.89 7.84
C LEU A 17 7.87 -16.23 7.28
N ALA A 18 7.18 -15.27 6.63
CA ALA A 18 5.88 -15.51 6.02
C ALA A 18 5.91 -16.46 4.82
N ARG A 19 7.07 -16.59 4.15
CA ARG A 19 7.24 -17.47 2.97
C ARG A 19 7.63 -18.91 3.34
N ARG A 20 8.08 -19.10 4.58
CA ARG A 20 8.57 -20.38 5.08
C ARG A 20 7.41 -21.27 5.55
N PRO A 21 7.43 -22.58 5.29
CA PRO A 21 6.39 -23.50 5.78
C PRO A 21 6.31 -23.51 7.31
N GLU A 22 7.43 -23.27 8.00
CA GLU A 22 7.50 -23.14 9.47
C GLU A 22 6.78 -21.88 9.98
N GLY A 23 6.57 -20.88 9.12
CA GLY A 23 5.89 -19.63 9.41
C GLY A 23 4.37 -19.67 9.22
N ARG A 24 3.77 -20.85 9.02
CA ARG A 24 2.32 -20.97 8.78
C ARG A 24 1.47 -20.31 9.88
N LEU A 25 1.83 -20.49 11.15
CA LEU A 25 1.14 -19.85 12.27
C LEU A 25 1.29 -18.33 12.23
N PHE A 26 2.48 -17.84 11.88
CA PHE A 26 2.73 -16.41 11.72
C PHE A 26 1.86 -15.81 10.61
N ALA A 27 1.74 -16.50 9.47
CA ALA A 27 0.85 -16.09 8.38
C ALA A 27 -0.62 -16.02 8.82
N GLN A 28 -1.10 -17.01 9.58
CA GLN A 28 -2.47 -17.01 10.12
C GLN A 28 -2.73 -15.86 11.09
N LEU A 29 -1.80 -15.60 12.02
CA LEU A 29 -1.89 -14.46 12.94
C LEU A 29 -1.83 -13.12 12.18
N LEU A 30 -1.05 -13.05 11.10
CA LEU A 30 -0.96 -11.88 10.25
C LEU A 30 -2.24 -11.64 9.45
N GLU A 31 -2.93 -12.69 9.01
CA GLU A 31 -4.26 -12.58 8.39
C GLU A 31 -5.29 -12.04 9.39
N LEU A 32 -5.27 -12.55 10.62
CA LEU A 32 -6.14 -12.05 11.69
C LEU A 32 -5.84 -10.59 12.03
N LEU A 33 -4.57 -10.22 12.13
CA LEU A 33 -4.16 -8.82 12.32
C LEU A 33 -4.64 -7.95 11.15
N ASN A 34 -4.49 -8.40 9.92
CA ASN A 34 -4.95 -7.68 8.74
C ASN A 34 -6.47 -7.46 8.76
N PHE A 35 -7.23 -8.46 9.23
CA PHE A 35 -8.66 -8.34 9.42
C PHE A 35 -9.00 -7.22 10.41
N TYR A 36 -8.42 -7.22 11.61
CA TYR A 36 -8.68 -6.19 12.62
C TYR A 36 -8.22 -4.80 12.19
N VAL A 37 -7.07 -4.68 11.52
CA VAL A 37 -6.58 -3.41 10.98
C VAL A 37 -7.49 -2.89 9.88
N SER A 38 -8.14 -3.76 9.11
CA SER A 38 -9.04 -3.36 8.01
C SER A 38 -10.49 -3.24 8.46
N PHE A 39 -10.80 -3.66 9.68
CA PHE A 39 -12.16 -3.76 10.18
C PHE A 39 -12.86 -2.41 10.14
N GLU A 40 -14.08 -2.42 9.65
CA GLU A 40 -14.83 -1.22 9.30
C GLU A 40 -15.63 -0.73 10.49
N ILE A 41 -14.91 -0.39 11.56
CA ILE A 41 -15.45 0.33 12.71
C ILE A 41 -15.01 1.79 12.63
N ASN A 42 -15.92 2.68 13.02
CA ASN A 42 -15.59 4.07 13.29
C ASN A 42 -14.79 4.15 14.60
N GLU A 43 -13.52 4.55 14.52
CA GLU A 43 -12.59 4.61 15.68
C GLU A 43 -13.09 5.54 16.82
N HIS A 44 -14.03 6.46 16.56
CA HIS A 44 -14.54 7.41 17.56
C HIS A 44 -15.85 6.97 18.21
N THR A 45 -16.76 6.34 17.46
CA THR A 45 -18.08 5.94 17.97
C THR A 45 -18.18 4.45 18.28
N GLY A 46 -17.22 3.64 17.83
CA GLY A 46 -17.24 2.18 17.96
C GLY A 46 -18.32 1.51 17.10
N ALA A 47 -19.10 2.28 16.34
CA ALA A 47 -20.15 1.76 15.47
C ALA A 47 -19.55 1.15 14.21
N ALA A 48 -20.22 0.13 13.67
CA ALA A 48 -19.93 -0.37 12.33
C ALA A 48 -20.16 0.76 11.32
N LEU A 49 -19.22 0.94 10.39
CA LEU A 49 -19.37 1.88 9.28
C LEU A 49 -20.55 1.45 8.42
N SER A 50 -21.41 2.41 8.07
CA SER A 50 -22.44 2.18 7.07
C SER A 50 -21.81 1.87 5.72
N ARG A 51 -22.52 1.13 4.86
CA ARG A 51 -22.08 0.85 3.49
C ARG A 51 -21.76 2.13 2.72
N ASP A 52 -22.53 3.20 2.95
CA ASP A 52 -22.31 4.49 2.30
C ASP A 52 -21.03 5.17 2.78
N GLU A 53 -20.70 5.06 4.08
CA GLU A 53 -19.47 5.61 4.65
C GLU A 53 -18.25 4.82 4.17
N MET A 54 -18.39 3.49 4.06
CA MET A 54 -17.38 2.62 3.48
C MET A 54 -17.07 3.00 2.03
N LEU A 55 -18.11 3.14 1.21
CA LEU A 55 -17.99 3.55 -0.19
C LEU A 55 -17.39 4.95 -0.30
N ALA A 56 -17.86 5.91 0.49
CA ALA A 56 -17.32 7.26 0.50
C ALA A 56 -15.83 7.26 0.88
N ARG A 57 -15.41 6.46 1.87
CA ARG A 57 -14.00 6.33 2.26
C ARG A 57 -13.15 5.71 1.14
N HIS A 58 -13.68 4.68 0.48
CA HIS A 58 -13.02 4.04 -0.66
C HIS A 58 -12.82 5.00 -1.82
N TYR A 59 -13.90 5.68 -2.25
CA TYR A 59 -13.86 6.66 -3.33
C TYR A 59 -12.91 7.81 -3.03
N ASN A 60 -12.92 8.35 -1.80
CA ASN A 60 -11.98 9.39 -1.40
C ASN A 60 -10.52 8.95 -1.52
N ARG A 61 -10.19 7.71 -1.13
CA ARG A 61 -8.80 7.19 -1.24
C ARG A 61 -8.36 7.07 -2.69
N ILE A 62 -9.23 6.57 -3.57
CA ILE A 62 -8.93 6.45 -5.00
C ILE A 62 -8.84 7.83 -5.67
N GLN A 63 -9.74 8.76 -5.35
CA GLN A 63 -9.70 10.12 -5.89
C GLN A 63 -8.44 10.88 -5.43
N LEU A 64 -8.02 10.71 -4.18
CA LEU A 64 -6.75 11.25 -3.69
C LEU A 64 -5.59 10.68 -4.51
N LEU A 65 -5.56 9.36 -4.73
CA LEU A 65 -4.55 8.72 -5.57
C LEU A 65 -4.55 9.31 -6.98
N GLN A 66 -5.69 9.38 -7.66
CA GLN A 66 -5.82 9.98 -8.99
C GLN A 66 -5.30 11.42 -9.03
N ARG A 67 -5.63 12.23 -8.02
CA ARG A 67 -5.14 13.62 -7.93
C ARG A 67 -3.62 13.70 -7.77
N HIS A 68 -3.04 12.82 -6.95
CA HIS A 68 -1.59 12.76 -6.76
C HIS A 68 -0.86 12.26 -8.02
N CYS A 69 -1.43 11.27 -8.70
CA CYS A 69 -0.95 10.75 -9.98
C CYS A 69 -0.96 11.83 -11.07
N TYR A 70 -2.07 12.55 -11.24
CA TYR A 70 -2.18 13.66 -12.18
C TYR A 70 -1.16 14.76 -11.91
N LYS A 71 -0.96 15.13 -10.63
CA LYS A 71 -0.01 16.17 -10.24
C LYS A 71 1.46 15.75 -10.46
N ALA A 72 1.79 14.47 -10.34
CA ALA A 72 3.16 14.00 -10.47
C ALA A 72 3.58 13.79 -11.93
N HIS A 73 2.74 13.09 -12.71
CA HIS A 73 3.07 12.68 -14.07
C HIS A 73 1.84 12.79 -14.98
N PRO A 74 1.47 14.01 -15.43
CA PRO A 74 0.27 14.24 -16.21
C PRO A 74 0.30 13.58 -17.60
N GLU A 75 1.46 13.17 -18.11
CA GLU A 75 1.60 12.52 -19.44
C GLU A 75 1.42 11.00 -19.38
N LEU A 76 2.04 10.32 -18.41
CA LEU A 76 2.01 8.85 -18.30
C LEU A 76 0.77 8.34 -17.55
N MET A 77 0.23 9.14 -16.62
CA MET A 77 -0.90 8.75 -15.77
C MET A 77 -2.19 9.50 -16.08
N ARG A 78 -2.30 10.16 -17.24
CA ARG A 78 -3.53 10.89 -17.62
C ARG A 78 -4.73 9.95 -17.72
N ASP A 79 -4.54 8.84 -18.42
CA ASP A 79 -5.58 7.82 -18.61
C ASP A 79 -6.01 7.22 -17.28
N PHE A 80 -5.06 6.97 -16.37
CA PHE A 80 -5.35 6.46 -15.02
C PHE A 80 -6.09 7.49 -14.15
N SER A 81 -5.69 8.76 -14.23
CA SER A 81 -6.25 9.84 -13.40
C SER A 81 -7.66 10.23 -13.83
N LEU A 82 -8.03 10.00 -15.09
CA LEU A 82 -9.35 10.31 -15.66
C LEU A 82 -10.25 9.07 -15.80
N ALA A 83 -9.73 7.87 -15.57
CA ALA A 83 -10.50 6.64 -15.65
C ALA A 83 -11.56 6.54 -14.55
N ASN A 84 -12.62 5.78 -14.84
CA ASN A 84 -13.66 5.46 -13.86
C ASN A 84 -13.07 4.64 -12.70
N ILE A 85 -13.48 4.96 -11.47
CA ILE A 85 -13.01 4.33 -10.24
C ILE A 85 -13.22 2.80 -10.29
N GLY A 86 -14.34 2.32 -10.82
CA GLY A 86 -14.60 0.89 -10.97
C GLY A 86 -13.66 0.16 -11.94
N ALA A 87 -13.04 0.86 -12.88
CA ALA A 87 -12.06 0.26 -13.80
C ALA A 87 -10.65 0.18 -13.18
N ILE A 88 -10.34 1.07 -12.24
CA ILE A 88 -9.00 1.21 -11.63
C ILE A 88 -8.88 0.59 -10.24
N GLU A 89 -9.98 0.22 -9.58
CA GLU A 89 -9.93 -0.31 -8.21
C GLU A 89 -9.37 -1.74 -8.14
N THR A 90 -9.29 -2.44 -9.27
CA THR A 90 -8.76 -3.81 -9.30
C THR A 90 -7.24 -3.81 -9.17
N ARG A 91 -6.72 -4.81 -8.45
CA ARG A 91 -5.27 -5.00 -8.26
C ARG A 91 -4.55 -5.09 -9.61
N ASP A 92 -5.14 -5.77 -10.59
CA ASP A 92 -4.52 -6.00 -11.89
C ASP A 92 -4.42 -4.68 -12.68
N ALA A 93 -5.48 -3.87 -12.70
CA ALA A 93 -5.44 -2.54 -13.30
C ALA A 93 -4.38 -1.65 -12.64
N LEU A 94 -4.35 -1.60 -11.30
CA LEU A 94 -3.32 -0.84 -10.57
C LEU A 94 -1.91 -1.31 -10.93
N THR A 95 -1.69 -2.62 -10.99
CA THR A 95 -0.38 -3.19 -11.33
C THR A 95 0.03 -2.83 -12.75
N GLN A 96 -0.89 -2.89 -13.72
CA GLN A 96 -0.64 -2.53 -15.12
C GLN A 96 -0.33 -1.04 -15.29
N HIS A 97 -1.04 -0.17 -14.57
CA HIS A 97 -0.80 1.28 -14.63
C HIS A 97 0.48 1.69 -13.90
N LEU A 98 0.78 1.06 -12.76
CA LEU A 98 2.01 1.30 -12.02
C LEU A 98 3.25 0.75 -12.75
N SER A 99 3.15 -0.41 -13.42
CA SER A 99 4.27 -0.97 -14.20
C SER A 99 4.73 -0.10 -15.36
N LYS A 100 3.95 0.92 -15.76
CA LYS A 100 4.36 1.91 -16.77
C LYS A 100 5.31 2.95 -16.22
N LEU A 101 5.51 3.03 -14.90
CA LEU A 101 6.40 3.99 -14.27
C LEU A 101 7.80 3.41 -14.04
N SER A 102 8.79 4.31 -14.10
CA SER A 102 10.14 4.02 -13.62
C SER A 102 10.14 3.90 -12.09
N PRO A 103 11.02 3.06 -11.48
CA PRO A 103 11.16 2.94 -10.03
C PRO A 103 11.36 4.30 -9.32
N ASP A 104 12.06 5.24 -9.95
CA ASP A 104 12.25 6.59 -9.38
C ASP A 104 10.94 7.40 -9.34
N GLN A 105 10.09 7.23 -10.35
CA GLN A 105 8.79 7.89 -10.44
C GLN A 105 7.80 7.28 -9.45
N GLU A 106 7.80 5.95 -9.31
CA GLU A 106 7.02 5.25 -8.28
C GLU A 106 7.41 5.71 -6.87
N LEU A 107 8.71 5.79 -6.57
CA LEU A 107 9.20 6.27 -5.29
C LEU A 107 8.78 7.73 -5.02
N SER A 108 8.81 8.59 -6.04
CA SER A 108 8.34 9.98 -5.90
C SER A 108 6.85 10.06 -5.56
N LEU A 109 6.03 9.18 -6.14
CA LEU A 109 4.60 9.06 -5.84
C LEU A 109 4.35 8.51 -4.44
N LEU A 110 5.06 7.44 -4.06
CA LEU A 110 4.95 6.84 -2.74
C LEU A 110 5.34 7.81 -1.62
N ARG A 111 6.37 8.66 -1.85
CA ARG A 111 6.72 9.75 -0.93
C ARG A 111 5.61 10.81 -0.85
N LYS A 112 4.99 11.20 -1.97
CA LYS A 112 3.85 12.15 -1.98
C LYS A 112 2.61 11.59 -1.27
N LEU A 113 2.40 10.28 -1.35
CA LEU A 113 1.33 9.57 -0.64
C LEU A 113 1.68 9.29 0.83
N ARG A 114 2.87 9.71 1.30
CA ARG A 114 3.42 9.45 2.64
C ARG A 114 3.45 7.95 3.00
N LEU A 115 3.59 7.10 1.99
CA LEU A 115 3.69 5.65 2.15
C LEU A 115 5.15 5.21 2.41
N VAL A 116 6.12 6.05 2.08
CA VAL A 116 7.55 5.81 2.31
C VAL A 116 8.13 7.01 3.07
N PRO A 117 9.00 6.78 4.08
CA PRO A 117 9.69 7.86 4.78
C PRO A 117 10.46 8.75 3.79
N ALA A 118 10.49 10.04 4.06
CA ALA A 118 11.27 10.96 3.24
C ALA A 118 12.77 10.64 3.44
N GLU A 119 13.57 10.78 2.38
CA GLU A 119 15.03 10.65 2.46
C GLU A 119 15.56 11.54 3.59
N GLY A 120 15.99 10.94 4.70
CA GLY A 120 16.45 11.66 5.90
C GLY A 120 15.75 11.32 7.22
N ASP A 121 14.76 10.42 7.26
CA ASP A 121 14.18 9.98 8.52
C ASP A 121 15.18 9.13 9.35
N PRO A 122 15.44 9.46 10.63
CA PRO A 122 16.37 8.72 11.51
C PRO A 122 15.89 7.30 11.90
N ASN A 123 14.76 6.85 11.36
CA ASN A 123 14.14 5.56 11.64
C ASN A 123 14.02 4.67 10.38
N ALA A 124 14.75 5.00 9.31
CA ALA A 124 14.85 4.14 8.14
C ALA A 124 15.55 2.82 8.52
N PRO A 125 14.99 1.64 8.16
CA PRO A 125 15.70 0.39 8.36
C PRO A 125 17.02 0.43 7.56
N PRO A 126 18.14 -0.03 8.14
CA PRO A 126 19.43 0.00 7.44
C PRO A 126 19.31 -0.76 6.12
N PRO A 127 19.99 -0.30 5.05
CA PRO A 127 19.97 -0.99 3.76
C PRO A 127 20.38 -2.44 3.98
N SER A 128 19.48 -3.36 3.62
CA SER A 128 19.72 -4.79 3.71
C SER A 128 21.02 -5.12 2.95
N PRO A 129 21.96 -5.88 3.56
CA PRO A 129 23.22 -6.21 2.91
C PRO A 129 22.98 -6.98 1.61
N PRO A 130 23.87 -6.83 0.60
CA PRO A 130 23.76 -7.52 -0.67
C PRO A 130 23.69 -9.03 -0.41
N THR A 131 22.65 -9.68 -0.94
CA THR A 131 22.52 -11.13 -0.93
C THR A 131 23.68 -11.72 -1.72
N PRO A 132 24.49 -12.64 -1.15
CA PRO A 132 25.57 -13.28 -1.90
C PRO A 132 24.96 -14.14 -3.03
N PRO A 133 25.67 -14.27 -4.18
CA PRO A 133 25.19 -15.03 -5.32
C PRO A 133 24.98 -16.51 -4.95
N PRO A 134 24.01 -17.20 -5.59
CA PRO A 134 23.79 -18.62 -5.35
C PRO A 134 25.05 -19.40 -5.72
N THR A 135 25.62 -20.10 -4.74
CA THR A 135 26.73 -21.03 -4.96
C THR A 135 26.19 -22.20 -5.81
N ARG A 136 26.84 -22.41 -6.95
CA ARG A 136 26.60 -23.54 -7.86
C ARG A 136 26.98 -24.86 -7.22
#